data_AF-E9CQX7-F1
#
_entry.id   AF-E9CQX7-F1
#
_cell.length_a   1.000
_cell.length_b   1.000
_cell.length_c   1.000
_cell.angle_alpha   90.00
_cell.angle_beta   90.00
_cell.angle_gamma   90.00
#
_symmetry.space_group_name_H-M   'P 1'
#
loop_
_entity.id
_entity.type
_entity.pdbx_description
1 polymer ?
#
loop_
_entity_poly.entity_id
_entity_poly.type
_entity_poly.pdbx_seq_one_letter_code
_entity_poly.pdbx_strand_id
1 'polypeptide(L)'
;MAIKQRYGNWYCDFVEPGGKRIRRCLNTTDKKQAQELYDQLKAEAWRISKLGEIPDHTFDEACLRWINEKGHKRSLDDDRT
;
A
#
# COMPACT_ATOMS: atom_id res chain seq x y z
N MET A 1 12.90 -11.80 -13.16
CA MET A 1 13.58 -10.73 -12.37
C MET A 1 12.51 -9.98 -11.59
N ALA A 2 12.67 -9.90 -10.27
CA ALA A 2 11.69 -9.32 -9.33
C ALA A 2 11.62 -7.78 -9.36
N ILE A 3 12.74 -7.13 -9.66
CA ILE A 3 12.87 -5.68 -9.80
C ILE A 3 13.50 -5.33 -11.14
N LYS A 4 13.09 -4.21 -11.73
CA LYS A 4 13.55 -3.71 -13.04
C LYS A 4 13.91 -2.24 -12.95
N GLN A 5 15.02 -1.84 -13.56
CA GLN A 5 15.42 -0.43 -13.61
C GLN A 5 14.81 0.26 -14.84
N ARG A 6 14.26 1.47 -14.67
CA ARG A 6 13.80 2.35 -15.74
C ARG A 6 14.11 3.80 -15.40
N TYR A 7 14.72 4.53 -16.32
CA TYR A 7 15.07 5.95 -16.17
C TYR A 7 15.84 6.24 -14.86
N GLY A 8 16.79 5.38 -14.49
CA GLY A 8 17.56 5.50 -13.25
C GLY A 8 16.89 4.91 -12.01
N ASN A 9 15.56 4.83 -11.97
CA ASN A 9 14.82 4.34 -10.81
C ASN A 9 14.48 2.85 -10.90
N TRP A 10 14.45 2.17 -9.76
CA TRP A 10 14.01 0.78 -9.66
C TRP A 10 12.48 0.68 -9.53
N TYR A 11 11.91 -0.37 -10.11
CA TYR A 11 10.49 -0.70 -10.09
C TYR A 11 10.32 -2.13 -9.60
N CYS A 12 9.35 -2.35 -8.71
CA CYS A 12 8.92 -3.70 -8.34
C CYS A 12 7.75 -4.16 -9.22
N ASP A 13 7.68 -5.46 -9.47
CA ASP A 13 6.58 -6.11 -10.19
C ASP A 13 6.41 -7.51 -9.61
N PHE A 14 5.44 -7.70 -8.73
CA PHE A 14 5.11 -9.00 -8.16
C PHE A 14 3.61 -9.16 -7.93
N VAL A 15 3.19 -10.41 -7.80
CA VAL A 15 1.82 -10.77 -7.44
C VAL A 15 1.84 -11.17 -5.96
N GLU A 16 1.03 -10.48 -5.17
CA GLU A 16 0.85 -10.79 -3.75
C GLU A 16 0.04 -12.09 -3.60
N PRO A 17 0.19 -12.84 -2.49
CA PRO A 17 -0.49 -14.13 -2.32
C PRO A 17 -2.02 -14.04 -2.34
N GLY A 18 -2.58 -12.84 -2.11
CA GLY A 18 -4.01 -12.53 -2.26
C GLY A 18 -4.46 -12.31 -3.71
N GLY A 19 -3.58 -12.48 -4.71
CA GLY A 19 -3.91 -12.42 -6.14
C GLY A 19 -3.87 -11.01 -6.76
N LYS A 20 -3.67 -9.96 -5.97
CA LYS A 20 -3.48 -8.61 -6.47
C LYS A 20 -2.05 -8.43 -7.01
N ARG A 21 -1.89 -7.57 -8.02
CA ARG A 21 -0.57 -7.30 -8.63
C ARG A 21 -0.06 -5.96 -8.16
N ILE A 22 1.13 -5.95 -7.57
CA ILE A 22 1.82 -4.74 -7.13
C ILE A 22 2.89 -4.39 -8.16
N ARG A 23 2.69 -3.25 -8.82
CA ARG A 23 3.68 -2.65 -9.73
C ARG A 23 3.83 -1.17 -9.40
N ARG A 24 4.94 -0.82 -8.75
CA ARG A 24 5.21 0.57 -8.35
C ARG A 24 6.69 0.90 -8.45
N CYS A 25 6.97 2.19 -8.52
CA CYS A 25 8.32 2.73 -8.41
C CYS A 25 8.83 2.50 -6.98
N LEU A 26 10.06 2.05 -6.83
CA LEU A 26 10.76 1.98 -5.54
C LEU A 26 11.48 3.30 -5.20
N ASN A 27 11.51 4.23 -6.15
CA ASN A 27 12.07 5.59 -6.02
C ASN A 27 13.52 5.63 -5.48
N THR A 28 14.28 4.56 -5.72
CA THR A 28 15.70 4.48 -5.42
C THR A 28 16.47 4.19 -6.70
N THR A 29 17.70 4.67 -6.77
CA THR A 29 18.69 4.37 -7.80
C THR A 29 19.60 3.21 -7.40
N ASP A 30 19.67 2.91 -6.10
CA ASP A 30 20.55 1.89 -5.54
C ASP A 30 19.91 0.51 -5.58
N LYS A 31 20.60 -0.43 -6.22
CA LYS A 31 20.10 -1.81 -6.38
C LYS A 31 19.91 -2.54 -5.04
N LYS A 32 20.78 -2.31 -4.06
CA LYS A 32 20.69 -2.95 -2.74
C LYS A 32 19.43 -2.49 -1.99
N GLN A 33 19.21 -1.17 -1.94
CA GLN A 33 18.01 -0.60 -1.33
C GLN A 33 16.74 -1.04 -2.06
N ALA A 34 16.77 -1.11 -3.40
CA ALA A 34 15.64 -1.59 -4.18
C ALA A 34 15.28 -3.04 -3.83
N GLN A 35 16.28 -3.89 -3.64
CA GLN A 35 16.07 -5.28 -3.26
C GLN A 35 15.51 -5.39 -1.85
N GLU A 36 16.06 -4.63 -0.89
CA GLU A 36 15.57 -4.59 0.49
C GLU A 36 14.10 -4.15 0.58
N LEU A 37 13.75 -3.05 -0.10
CA LEU A 37 12.36 -2.57 -0.17
C LEU A 37 11.43 -3.59 -0.82
N TYR A 38 11.90 -4.28 -1.87
CA TYR A 38 11.12 -5.34 -2.51
C TYR A 38 10.83 -6.50 -1.56
N ASP A 39 11.85 -6.96 -0.82
CA ASP A 39 11.72 -8.07 0.11
C ASP A 39 10.82 -7.71 1.31
N GLN A 40 10.92 -6.47 1.82
CA GLN A 40 10.02 -5.93 2.84
C GLN A 40 8.56 -5.95 2.36
N LEU A 41 8.28 -5.44 1.16
CA LEU A 41 6.91 -5.40 0.61
C LEU A 41 6.32 -6.78 0.39
N LYS A 42 7.15 -7.73 -0.06
CA LYS A 42 6.71 -9.10 -0.26
C LYS A 42 6.39 -9.77 1.08
N ALA A 43 7.16 -9.49 2.13
CA ALA A 43 6.92 -9.99 3.47
C ALA A 43 5.62 -9.41 4.07
N GLU A 44 5.40 -8.10 3.95
CA GLU A 44 4.16 -7.44 4.38
C GLU A 44 2.93 -8.02 3.67
N ALA A 45 2.97 -8.10 2.34
CA ALA A 45 1.87 -8.66 1.55
C ALA A 45 1.58 -10.13 1.93
N TRP A 46 2.61 -10.90 2.28
CA TRP A 46 2.43 -12.26 2.78
C TRP A 46 1.76 -12.28 4.17
N ARG A 47 2.17 -11.39 5.09
CA ARG A 47 1.55 -11.31 6.42
C ARG A 47 0.08 -10.91 6.32
N ILE A 48 -0.24 -9.87 5.57
CA ILE A 48 -1.63 -9.43 5.35
C ILE A 48 -2.47 -10.59 4.79
N SER A 49 -1.95 -11.30 3.78
CA SER A 49 -2.70 -12.39 3.14
C SER A 49 -2.84 -13.66 3.99
N LYS A 50 -1.86 -14.00 4.83
CA LYS A 50 -1.85 -15.28 5.57
C LYS A 50 -2.26 -15.15 7.03
N LEU A 51 -1.87 -14.07 7.68
CA LEU A 51 -2.22 -13.79 9.08
C LEU A 51 -3.47 -12.93 9.20
N GLY A 52 -3.94 -12.31 8.10
CA GLY A 52 -5.05 -11.36 8.16
C GLY A 52 -4.68 -10.08 8.90
N GLU A 53 -3.38 -9.77 9.01
CA GLU A 53 -2.91 -8.51 9.61
C GLU A 53 -3.50 -7.33 8.85
N ILE A 54 -4.05 -6.38 9.59
CA ILE A 54 -4.59 -5.14 9.04
C ILE A 54 -3.39 -4.27 8.69
N PRO A 55 -3.23 -3.83 7.43
CA PRO A 55 -2.15 -2.93 7.06
C PRO A 55 -2.23 -1.64 7.88
N ASP A 56 -1.07 -1.05 8.17
CA ASP A 56 -1.01 0.25 8.83
C ASP A 56 -1.68 1.30 7.93
N HIS A 57 -2.81 1.80 8.40
CA HIS A 57 -3.57 2.86 7.74
C HIS A 57 -3.20 4.20 8.34
N THR A 58 -3.03 5.19 7.48
CA THR A 58 -2.82 6.57 7.95
C THR A 58 -4.14 7.15 8.49
N PHE A 59 -4.04 8.12 9.39
CA PHE A 59 -5.22 8.82 9.91
C PHE A 59 -6.03 9.46 8.76
N ASP A 60 -5.35 9.99 7.74
CA ASP A 60 -5.98 10.54 6.55
C ASP A 60 -6.80 9.49 5.78
N GLU A 61 -6.29 8.27 5.62
CA GLU A 61 -7.04 7.16 5.03
C GLU A 61 -8.29 6.81 5.85
N ALA A 62 -8.17 6.82 7.18
CA ALA A 62 -9.31 6.61 8.06
C ALA A 62 -10.35 7.74 7.94
N CYS A 63 -9.92 9.00 7.87
CA CYS A 63 -10.79 10.15 7.63
C CYS A 63 -11.51 10.06 6.29
N LEU A 64 -10.80 9.71 5.22
CA LEU A 64 -11.39 9.52 3.89
C LEU A 64 -12.44 8.40 3.89
N ARG A 65 -12.15 7.29 4.57
CA ARG A 65 -13.12 6.19 4.74
C ARG A 65 -14.36 6.67 5.50
N TRP A 66 -14.19 7.40 6.60
CA TRP A 66 -15.29 7.93 7.40
C TRP A 66 -16.18 8.90 6.61
N ILE A 67 -15.57 9.82 5.85
CA ILE A 67 -16.30 10.74 4.96
C ILE A 67 -17.10 9.95 3.91
N ASN A 68 -16.49 8.96 3.26
CA ASN A 68 -17.18 8.14 2.26
C ASN A 68 -18.34 7.33 2.88
N GLU A 69 -18.12 6.71 4.04
CA GLU A 69 -19.16 5.97 4.76
C GLU A 69 -20.31 6.89 5.19
N LYS A 70 -20.01 8.13 5.60
CA LYS A 70 -21.00 9.12 6.03
C LYS A 70 -21.53 10.01 4.89
N GLY A 71 -21.07 9.83 3.66
CA GLY A 71 -21.47 10.65 2.50
C GLY A 71 -22.96 10.57 2.14
N HIS A 72 -23.67 9.55 2.63
CA HIS A 72 -25.13 9.43 2.49
C HIS A 72 -25.90 10.29 3.50
N LYS A 73 -25.26 10.79 4.57
CA LYS A 73 -25.88 11.74 5.49
C LYS A 73 -25.86 13.12 4.86
N ARG A 74 -27.03 13.77 4.85
CA ARG A 74 -27.25 15.10 4.29
C ARG A 74 -26.49 16.22 5.04
N SER A 75 -26.09 15.95 6.28
CA SER A 75 -25.35 16.84 7.18
C SER A 75 -24.40 15.97 8.02
N LEU A 76 -23.12 16.32 8.04
CA LEU A 76 -22.12 15.79 8.98
C LEU A 76 -22.06 16.63 10.27
N ASP A 77 -22.75 17.77 10.29
CA ASP A 77 -22.69 18.77 11.36
C ASP A 77 -23.52 18.34 12.59
N ASP A 78 -24.53 17.49 12.39
CA ASP A 78 -25.37 16.94 13.48
C ASP A 78 -24.64 15.94 14.40
N ASP A 79 -23.52 15.34 13.97
CA ASP A 79 -22.71 14.40 14.79
C ASP A 79 -21.60 15.15 15.60
N ARG A 80 -21.61 16.49 15.62
CA ARG A 80 -20.61 17.34 16.28
C ARG A 80 -21.06 17.73 17.70
N THR A 81 -21.24 16.75 18.60
CA THR A 81 -21.48 16.98 20.04
C THR A 81 -20.45 16.25 20.89
#